data_AF-A0A839PWA7-F1
#
_entry.id   AF-A0A839PWA7-F1
#
_cell.length_a   1.000
_cell.length_b   1.000
_cell.length_c   1.000
_cell.angle_alpha   90.00
_cell.angle_beta   90.00
_cell.angle_gamma   90.00
#
_symmetry.space_group_name_H-M   'P 1'
#
loop_
_entity.id
_entity.type
_entity.pdbx_description
1 polymer ?
#
loop_
_entity_poly.entity_id
_entity_poly.type
_entity_poly.pdbx_seq_one_letter_code
_entity_poly.pdbx_strand_id
1 'polypeptide(L)'
;MTLTTDAPSVRDLAELERLKVLHNGEKLALTFSDAEFERRLAGLRDIMADKQLDAVVLTSYQGIKYYSDFLFTYFGRSYALV
;
A
#
# COMPACT_ATOMS: atom_id res chain seq x y z
N MET A 1 37.81 10.17 -11.22
CA MET A 1 36.57 10.85 -10.83
C MET A 1 36.15 10.27 -9.48
N THR A 2 36.64 10.86 -8.40
CA THR A 2 36.38 10.44 -7.02
C THR A 2 35.03 10.99 -6.61
N LEU A 3 34.05 10.11 -6.38
CA LEU A 3 32.77 10.48 -5.79
C LEU A 3 32.97 10.60 -4.28
N THR A 4 33.16 11.82 -3.78
CA THR A 4 33.11 12.12 -2.34
C THR A 4 31.69 11.85 -1.88
N THR A 5 31.47 10.77 -1.13
CA THR A 5 30.16 10.47 -0.54
C THR A 5 30.03 11.29 0.75
N ASP A 6 29.51 12.51 0.63
CA ASP A 6 29.22 13.41 1.75
C ASP A 6 27.87 13.06 2.41
N ALA A 7 27.60 11.76 2.57
CA ALA A 7 26.44 11.31 3.31
C ALA A 7 26.77 11.39 4.80
N PRO A 8 25.97 12.10 5.62
CA PRO A 8 26.19 12.11 7.06
C PRO A 8 26.19 10.66 7.56
N SER A 9 27.23 10.27 8.30
CA SER A 9 27.27 8.95 8.92
C SER A 9 26.16 8.92 9.98
N VAL A 10 25.00 8.37 9.62
CA VAL A 10 23.92 8.12 10.58
C VAL A 10 24.43 7.08 11.58
N ARG A 11 24.56 7.47 12.84
CA ARG A 11 25.10 6.63 13.91
C ARG A 11 24.01 6.05 14.81
N ASP A 12 22.79 6.54 14.68
CA ASP A 12 21.61 6.11 15.41
C ASP A 12 20.46 5.77 14.45
N LEU A 13 19.83 4.61 14.65
CA LEU A 13 18.65 4.18 13.88
C LEU A 13 17.48 5.16 14.03
N ALA A 14 17.41 5.91 15.14
CA ALA A 14 16.38 6.91 15.37
C ALA A 14 16.45 8.10 14.39
N GLU A 15 17.61 8.33 13.76
CA GLU A 15 17.81 9.39 12.77
C GLU A 15 17.30 8.98 11.37
N LEU A 16 16.97 7.70 11.16
CA LEU A 16 16.47 7.20 9.89
C LEU A 16 14.98 7.51 9.72
N GLU A 17 14.60 7.89 8.49
CA GLU A 17 13.20 8.09 8.12
C GLU A 17 12.40 6.80 8.33
N ARG A 18 11.34 6.88 9.15
CA ARG A 18 10.48 5.72 9.45
C ARG A 18 9.59 5.29 8.28
N LEU A 19 9.21 6.23 7.41
CA LEU A 19 8.29 6.01 6.31
C LEU A 19 8.85 6.62 5.03
N LYS A 20 8.72 5.87 3.93
CA LYS A 20 9.12 6.32 2.60
C LYS A 20 8.10 5.86 1.58
N VAL A 21 7.75 6.76 0.66
CA VAL A 21 6.91 6.44 -0.50
C VAL A 21 7.82 6.25 -1.71
N LEU A 22 7.67 5.12 -2.39
CA LEU A 22 8.51 4.74 -3.53
C LEU A 22 7.62 4.34 -4.71
N HIS A 23 7.56 5.19 -5.73
CA HIS A 23 6.94 4.89 -7.03
C HIS A 23 8.03 4.57 -8.04
N ASN A 24 8.53 3.33 -8.00
CA ASN A 24 9.61 2.90 -8.88
C ASN A 24 9.06 2.21 -10.12
N GLY A 25 9.22 2.83 -11.29
CA GLY A 25 8.68 2.35 -12.56
C GLY A 25 7.22 2.76 -12.78
N GLU A 26 6.59 2.14 -13.77
CA GLU A 26 5.22 2.45 -14.20
C GLU A 26 4.21 1.41 -13.68
N LYS A 27 2.93 1.81 -13.58
CA LYS A 27 1.85 0.91 -13.18
C LYS A 27 1.61 -0.15 -14.28
N LEU A 28 1.64 -1.42 -13.90
CA LEU A 28 1.30 -2.51 -14.82
C LEU A 28 -0.21 -2.60 -15.05
N ALA A 29 -0.59 -3.25 -16.16
CA ALA A 29 -1.97 -3.59 -16.41
C ALA A 29 -2.53 -4.43 -15.25
N LEU A 30 -3.72 -4.07 -14.78
CA LEU A 30 -4.40 -4.78 -13.70
C LEU A 30 -4.96 -6.11 -14.19
N THR A 31 -5.18 -7.02 -13.25
CA THR A 31 -5.81 -8.32 -13.50
C THR A 31 -7.25 -8.18 -13.99
N PHE A 32 -7.94 -7.12 -13.56
CA PHE A 32 -9.31 -6.81 -13.96
C PHE A 32 -9.42 -5.38 -14.51
N SER A 33 -10.53 -5.09 -15.20
CA SER A 33 -10.79 -3.76 -15.73
C SER A 33 -11.01 -2.72 -14.63
N ASP A 34 -10.85 -1.45 -14.98
CA ASP A 34 -11.13 -0.34 -14.05
C ASP A 34 -12.58 -0.38 -13.56
N ALA A 35 -13.53 -0.69 -14.46
CA ALA A 35 -14.95 -0.81 -14.10
C ALA A 35 -15.23 -1.92 -13.07
N GLU A 36 -14.46 -3.02 -13.09
CA GLU A 36 -14.56 -4.08 -12.09
C GLU A 36 -14.11 -3.58 -10.71
N PHE A 37 -12.97 -2.88 -10.64
CA PHE A 37 -12.46 -2.33 -9.38
C PHE A 37 -13.37 -1.24 -8.82
N GLU A 38 -13.89 -0.35 -9.67
CA GLU A 38 -14.86 0.66 -9.26
C GLU A 38 -16.12 0.03 -8.67
N ARG A 39 -16.64 -1.04 -9.28
CA ARG A 39 -17.81 -1.76 -8.72
C ARG A 39 -17.52 -2.32 -7.32
N ARG A 40 -16.33 -2.92 -7.12
CA ARG A 40 -15.94 -3.48 -5.82
C ARG A 40 -15.80 -2.39 -4.76
N LEU A 41 -15.08 -1.31 -5.08
CA LEU A 41 -14.83 -0.20 -4.16
C LEU A 41 -16.12 0.56 -3.83
N ALA A 42 -17.01 0.78 -4.80
CA ALA A 42 -18.31 1.38 -4.57
C ALA A 42 -19.13 0.53 -3.58
N GLY A 43 -19.24 -0.78 -3.81
CA GLY A 43 -19.96 -1.67 -2.90
C GLY A 43 -19.37 -1.71 -1.48
N LEU A 44 -18.04 -1.63 -1.35
CA LEU A 44 -17.40 -1.50 -0.03
C LEU A 44 -17.79 -0.18 0.66
N ARG A 45 -17.76 0.93 -0.07
CA ARG A 45 -18.12 2.27 0.45
C ARG A 45 -19.60 2.36 0.82
N ASP A 46 -20.48 1.72 0.07
CA ASP A 46 -21.91 1.63 0.41
C ASP A 46 -22.10 0.91 1.76
N ILE A 47 -21.43 -0.23 1.95
CA ILE A 47 -21.45 -0.96 3.23
C ILE A 47 -20.87 -0.11 4.36
N MET A 48 -19.81 0.66 4.11
CA MET A 48 -19.24 1.57 5.10
C MET A 48 -20.22 2.67 5.48
N ALA A 49 -20.91 3.28 4.50
CA ALA A 49 -21.92 4.31 4.74
C ALA A 49 -23.11 3.77 5.54
N ASP A 50 -23.64 2.61 5.14
CA ASP A 50 -24.74 1.92 5.83
C ASP A 50 -24.40 1.58 7.29
N LYS A 51 -23.13 1.29 7.56
CA LYS A 51 -22.61 0.94 8.88
C LYS A 51 -22.01 2.11 9.65
N GLN A 52 -22.04 3.33 9.10
CA GLN A 52 -21.44 4.53 9.69
C GLN A 52 -19.96 4.34 10.05
N LEU A 53 -19.19 3.78 9.12
CA LEU A 53 -17.74 3.55 9.27
C LEU A 53 -16.94 4.63 8.54
N ASP A 54 -16.04 5.30 9.26
CA ASP A 54 -15.16 6.32 8.67
C ASP A 54 -14.03 5.71 7.81
N ALA A 55 -13.56 4.53 8.18
CA ALA A 55 -12.47 3.83 7.51
C ALA A 55 -12.55 2.31 7.72
N VAL A 56 -11.92 1.57 6.80
CA VAL A 56 -11.69 0.12 6.93
C VAL A 56 -10.21 -0.16 6.75
N VAL A 57 -9.65 -1.02 7.60
CA VAL A 57 -8.25 -1.44 7.49
C VAL A 57 -8.23 -2.92 7.16
N LEU A 58 -7.93 -3.24 5.89
CA LEU A 58 -7.88 -4.62 5.41
C LEU A 58 -6.46 -5.15 5.55
N THR A 59 -6.29 -6.25 6.30
CA THR A 59 -4.98 -6.86 6.58
C THR A 59 -4.83 -8.28 6.02
N SER A 60 -5.91 -8.87 5.52
CA SER A 60 -5.90 -10.20 4.92
C SER A 60 -5.38 -10.16 3.48
N TYR A 61 -4.74 -11.25 3.03
CA TYR A 61 -4.31 -11.42 1.64
C TYR A 61 -5.46 -11.20 0.66
N GLN A 62 -6.62 -11.81 0.96
CA GLN A 62 -7.77 -11.78 0.07
C GLN A 62 -8.38 -10.38 0.02
N GLY A 63 -8.53 -9.70 1.16
CA GLY A 63 -9.08 -8.34 1.21
C GLY A 63 -8.21 -7.36 0.42
N ILE A 64 -6.90 -7.33 0.72
CA ILE A 64 -5.96 -6.43 0.03
C ILE A 64 -5.96 -6.74 -1.48
N LYS A 65 -5.83 -8.01 -1.88
CA LYS A 65 -5.83 -8.38 -3.31
C LYS A 65 -7.15 -8.04 -4.00
N TYR A 66 -8.29 -8.29 -3.37
CA TYR A 66 -9.60 -8.11 -3.98
C TYR A 66 -9.90 -6.64 -4.34
N TYR A 67 -9.49 -5.71 -3.49
CA TYR A 67 -9.77 -4.28 -3.66
C TYR A 67 -8.64 -3.46 -4.30
N SER A 68 -7.39 -3.97 -4.35
CA SER A 68 -6.24 -3.20 -4.87
C SER A 68 -5.44 -3.87 -5.98
N ASP A 69 -5.75 -5.13 -6.30
CA ASP A 69 -4.94 -6.01 -7.15
C ASP A 69 -3.54 -6.36 -6.63
N PHE A 70 -3.16 -5.86 -5.45
CA PHE A 70 -1.86 -6.12 -4.84
C PHE A 70 -1.90 -7.39 -3.98
N LEU A 71 -1.04 -8.36 -4.30
CA LEU A 71 -0.81 -9.53 -3.45
C LEU A 71 0.56 -9.41 -2.77
N PHE A 72 0.55 -9.16 -1.47
CA PHE A 72 1.78 -9.03 -0.69
C PHE A 72 2.34 -10.41 -0.28
N THR A 73 3.63 -10.43 0.05
CA THR A 73 4.29 -11.58 0.70
C THR A 73 4.55 -11.23 2.15
N TYR A 74 3.96 -11.98 3.08
CA TYR A 74 3.96 -11.63 4.50
C TYR A 74 5.35 -11.55 5.12
N PHE A 75 6.12 -12.65 5.09
CA PHE A 75 7.46 -12.73 5.68
C PHE A 75 7.59 -12.06 7.08
N GLY A 76 6.57 -12.22 7.94
CA GLY A 76 6.54 -11.65 9.29
C GLY A 76 6.27 -10.14 9.36
N ARG A 77 6.00 -9.46 8.23
CA ARG A 77 5.73 -8.02 8.14
C ARG A 77 4.24 -7.77 7.97
N SER A 78 3.71 -6.80 8.71
CA SER A 78 2.30 -6.41 8.60
C SER A 78 2.07 -5.56 7.34
N TYR A 79 0.98 -5.83 6.64
CA TYR A 79 0.51 -5.09 5.48
C TYR A 79 -0.94 -4.67 5.71
N ALA A 80 -1.32 -3.53 5.11
CA ALA A 80 -2.68 -3.01 5.18
C ALA A 80 -3.07 -2.31 3.87
N LEU A 81 -4.36 -2.36 3.54
CA LEU A 81 -5.03 -1.44 2.63
C LEU A 81 -6.02 -0.63 3.45
N VAL A 82 -6.00 0.69 3.26
CA VAL A 82 -6.85 1.67 3.94
C VAL A 82 -7.58 2.49 2.89
#